data_AF-A0AA37TVB8-F1
#
_entry.id   AF-A0AA37TVB8-F1
#
_cell.length_a   1.000
_cell.length_b   1.000
_cell.length_c   1.000
_cell.angle_alpha   90.00
_cell.angle_beta   90.00
_cell.angle_gamma   90.00
#
_symmetry.space_group_name_H-M   'P 1'
#
loop_
_entity.id
_entity.type
_entity.pdbx_description
1 polymer ?
#
loop_
_entity_poly.entity_id
_entity_poly.type
_entity_poly.pdbx_seq_one_letter_code
_entity_poly.pdbx_strand_id
1 'polypeptide(L)'
;MPLADLKKKRPTPSHKPLSVDDFIDGALDYASGRQTPMAANTVTRKSSAKVTQLRPQQMTLIEDRAPQKKPVDVEDKSKFIHVSYTITSSALAQLNANSQRHSMAKSRLLRVLLQHFDSLPPIKQSQLLQANAVR
;
A
#
# COMPACT_ATOMS: atom_id res chain seq x y z
N MET A 1 4.08 31.69 -17.60
CA MET A 1 2.68 31.50 -17.18
C MET A 1 2.56 31.97 -15.73
N PRO A 2 1.56 32.80 -15.35
CA PRO A 2 1.41 33.31 -13.99
C PRO A 2 0.95 32.22 -13.02
N LEU A 3 1.45 32.27 -11.77
CA LEU A 3 1.19 31.34 -10.65
C LEU A 3 -0.27 31.27 -10.18
N ALA A 4 -1.20 31.99 -10.82
CA ALA A 4 -2.60 32.07 -10.40
C ALA A 4 -3.44 30.83 -10.76
N ASP A 5 -3.02 30.02 -11.74
CA ASP A 5 -3.83 28.92 -12.27
C ASP A 5 -3.58 27.53 -11.64
N LEU A 6 -2.77 27.44 -10.57
CA LEU A 6 -2.45 26.17 -9.92
C LEU A 6 -3.43 25.72 -8.82
N LYS A 7 -4.66 26.26 -8.77
CA LYS A 7 -5.75 25.68 -7.95
C LYS A 7 -6.74 24.87 -8.80
N LYS A 8 -6.28 23.72 -9.29
CA LYS A 8 -7.19 22.66 -9.77
C LYS A 8 -7.93 22.06 -8.57
N LYS A 9 -9.11 22.57 -8.25
CA LYS A 9 -10.06 21.93 -7.33
C LYS A 9 -10.77 20.77 -8.03
N ARG A 10 -10.19 19.56 -8.02
CA ARG A 10 -11.02 18.36 -8.21
C ARG A 10 -11.75 18.09 -6.89
N PRO A 11 -13.10 18.12 -6.85
CA PRO A 11 -13.81 17.70 -5.66
C PRO A 11 -13.50 16.22 -5.43
N THR A 12 -13.11 15.87 -4.21
CA THR A 12 -12.97 14.48 -3.79
C THR A 12 -14.35 13.80 -3.87
N PRO A 13 -14.46 12.58 -4.43
CA PRO A 13 -15.74 11.90 -4.46
C PRO A 13 -16.19 11.64 -3.02
N SER A 14 -17.33 12.22 -2.65
CA SER A 14 -18.00 11.92 -1.39
C SER A 14 -18.54 10.50 -1.48
N HIS A 15 -17.93 9.58 -0.75
CA HIS A 15 -18.47 8.24 -0.57
C HIS A 15 -19.63 8.33 0.42
N LYS A 16 -20.79 7.78 0.05
CA LYS A 16 -21.89 7.62 1.00
C LYS A 16 -21.43 6.63 2.09
N PRO A 17 -21.69 6.89 3.37
CA PRO A 17 -21.42 5.92 4.42
C PRO A 17 -22.28 4.68 4.15
N LEU A 18 -21.63 3.52 4.08
CA LEU A 18 -22.30 2.23 3.94
C LEU A 18 -23.03 1.92 5.26
N SER A 19 -24.32 1.58 5.20
CA SER A 19 -25.05 1.12 6.38
C SER A 19 -24.52 -0.25 6.83
N VAL A 20 -24.76 -0.59 8.10
CA VAL A 20 -24.47 -1.93 8.63
C VAL A 20 -25.25 -2.99 7.86
N ASP A 21 -26.51 -2.72 7.54
CA ASP A 21 -27.36 -3.65 6.77
C ASP A 21 -26.83 -3.85 5.34
N ASP A 22 -26.41 -2.76 4.67
CA ASP A 22 -25.83 -2.82 3.31
C ASP A 22 -24.53 -3.65 3.29
N PHE A 23 -23.75 -3.59 4.37
CA PHE A 23 -22.52 -4.37 4.51
C PHE A 23 -22.83 -5.86 4.74
N ILE A 24 -23.83 -6.17 5.55
CA ILE A 24 -24.25 -7.54 5.83
C ILE A 24 -24.78 -8.21 4.55
N ASP A 25 -25.65 -7.53 3.80
CA ASP A 25 -26.20 -8.04 2.56
C ASP A 25 -25.12 -8.27 1.50
N GLY A 26 -24.18 -7.31 1.37
CA GLY A 26 -23.03 -7.45 0.47
C GLY A 26 -22.13 -8.63 0.84
N ALA A 27 -21.97 -8.92 2.13
CA ALA A 27 -21.20 -10.07 2.60
C ALA A 27 -21.91 -11.40 2.32
N LEU A 28 -23.23 -11.46 2.45
CA LEU A 28 -24.03 -12.65 2.14
C LEU A 28 -24.01 -12.97 0.64
N ASP A 29 -24.14 -11.95 -0.21
CA ASP A 29 -24.03 -12.13 -1.66
C ASP A 29 -22.63 -12.61 -2.06
N TYR A 30 -21.59 -12.06 -1.45
CA TYR A 30 -20.21 -12.51 -1.67
C TYR A 30 -20.00 -13.97 -1.24
N ALA A 31 -20.50 -14.35 -0.06
CA ALA A 31 -20.41 -15.73 0.44
C ALA A 31 -21.18 -16.72 -0.44
N SER A 32 -22.29 -16.29 -1.05
CA SER A 32 -23.08 -17.12 -1.97
C SER A 32 -22.52 -17.16 -3.40
N GLY A 33 -21.38 -16.51 -3.67
CA GLY A 33 -20.76 -16.48 -4.99
C GLY A 33 -21.51 -15.63 -6.02
N ARG A 34 -22.49 -14.82 -5.58
CA ARG A 34 -23.20 -13.87 -6.43
C ARG A 34 -22.32 -12.65 -6.62
N GLN A 35 -21.92 -12.40 -7.87
CA GLN A 35 -21.23 -11.17 -8.21
C GLN A 35 -22.25 -10.04 -8.15
N THR A 36 -22.25 -9.25 -7.08
CA THR A 36 -22.93 -7.97 -7.12
C THR A 36 -22.17 -7.10 -8.13
N PRO A 37 -22.82 -6.52 -9.15
CA PRO A 37 -22.17 -5.49 -9.94
C PRO A 37 -21.80 -4.42 -8.93
N MET A 38 -20.50 -4.11 -8.84
CA MET A 38 -19.96 -3.01 -8.06
C MET A 38 -20.94 -1.86 -8.09
N ALA A 39 -21.25 -1.29 -6.92
CA ALA A 39 -22.12 -0.13 -6.77
C ALA A 39 -21.72 0.98 -7.76
N ALA A 40 -22.27 0.88 -8.97
CA ALA A 40 -22.64 1.97 -9.80
C ALA A 40 -23.62 2.76 -8.95
N ASN A 41 -23.20 3.96 -8.60
CA ASN A 41 -24.00 4.93 -7.90
C ASN A 41 -25.17 5.32 -8.81
N THR A 42 -26.23 4.51 -8.87
CA THR A 42 -27.47 4.84 -9.58
C THR A 42 -28.67 4.11 -8.96
N VAL A 43 -29.35 4.79 -8.05
CA VAL A 43 -30.83 4.73 -7.96
C VAL A 43 -31.23 6.20 -8.07
N THR A 44 -31.62 6.71 -9.23
CA THR A 44 -32.94 6.49 -9.83
C THR A 44 -32.90 6.87 -11.31
N ARG A 45 -33.18 5.95 -12.24
CA ARG A 45 -33.91 6.27 -13.48
C ARG A 45 -34.80 5.12 -13.88
N LYS A 46 -36.10 5.39 -13.79
CA LYS A 46 -37.15 4.65 -14.48
C LYS A 46 -36.85 4.61 -15.99
N SER A 47 -37.31 3.53 -16.62
CA SER A 47 -37.59 3.35 -18.05
C SER A 47 -36.43 3.11 -19.05
N SER A 48 -36.71 2.12 -19.90
CA SER A 48 -36.17 1.82 -21.23
C SER A 48 -34.95 0.92 -21.31
N ALA A 49 -35.25 -0.39 -21.32
CA ALA A 49 -34.39 -1.41 -21.87
C ALA A 49 -34.12 -1.13 -23.36
N LYS A 50 -32.87 -0.88 -23.72
CA LYS A 50 -32.38 -1.06 -25.09
C LYS A 50 -31.22 -2.04 -25.07
N VAL A 51 -31.58 -3.24 -25.54
CA VAL A 51 -30.75 -4.39 -25.89
C VAL A 51 -29.50 -3.94 -26.67
N THR A 52 -28.31 -4.35 -26.23
CA THR A 52 -27.14 -4.51 -27.12
C THR A 52 -26.25 -5.64 -26.63
N GLN A 53 -26.54 -6.82 -27.20
CA GLN A 53 -25.62 -7.80 -27.75
C GLN A 53 -24.46 -8.34 -26.90
N LEU A 54 -24.73 -9.58 -26.46
CA LEU A 54 -23.85 -10.64 -26.05
C LEU A 54 -22.71 -10.88 -27.07
N ARG A 55 -21.48 -11.01 -26.57
CA ARG A 55 -20.37 -11.61 -27.34
C ARG A 55 -19.90 -12.87 -26.59
N PRO A 56 -20.10 -14.08 -27.13
CA PRO A 56 -19.61 -15.30 -26.50
C PRO A 56 -18.11 -15.44 -26.81
N GLN A 57 -17.27 -15.39 -25.78
CA GLN A 57 -15.87 -15.85 -25.88
C GLN A 57 -15.76 -17.25 -25.26
N GLN A 58 -15.95 -18.19 -26.19
CA GLN A 58 -15.44 -19.56 -26.30
C GLN A 58 -14.60 -20.10 -25.13
N MET A 59 -15.09 -21.22 -24.57
CA MET A 59 -14.38 -22.06 -23.60
C MET A 59 -13.17 -22.73 -24.26
N THR A 60 -11.98 -22.52 -23.72
CA THR A 60 -10.85 -23.45 -23.89
C THR A 60 -10.78 -24.35 -22.65
N LEU A 61 -11.08 -25.64 -22.83
CA LEU A 61 -10.76 -26.70 -21.88
C LEU A 61 -9.24 -26.69 -21.67
N ILE A 62 -8.80 -26.42 -20.44
CA ILE A 62 -7.42 -26.72 -20.01
C ILE A 62 -7.54 -27.90 -19.07
N GLU A 63 -7.21 -29.07 -19.61
CA GLU A 63 -7.05 -30.33 -18.88
C GLU A 63 -5.91 -30.25 -17.85
N ASP A 64 -6.18 -30.92 -16.73
CA ASP A 64 -5.30 -31.38 -15.65
C ASP A 64 -3.82 -31.00 -15.71
N ARG A 65 -3.47 -30.01 -14.88
CA ARG A 65 -2.14 -29.97 -14.26
C ARG A 65 -2.19 -29.36 -12.86
N ALA A 66 -2.42 -30.22 -11.87
CA ALA A 66 -1.86 -29.98 -10.54
C ALA A 66 -0.32 -30.03 -10.67
N PRO A 67 0.37 -29.02 -10.11
CA PRO A 67 1.04 -29.30 -8.86
C PRO A 67 0.81 -28.17 -7.85
N GLN A 68 0.23 -28.57 -6.73
CA GLN A 68 0.51 -28.08 -5.38
C GLN A 68 1.30 -26.75 -5.30
N LYS A 69 0.59 -25.62 -5.29
CA LYS A 69 1.13 -24.43 -4.63
C LYS A 69 1.06 -24.69 -3.13
N LYS A 70 2.20 -25.07 -2.56
CA LYS A 70 2.46 -24.96 -1.11
C LYS A 70 1.96 -23.59 -0.63
N PRO A 71 1.47 -23.46 0.61
CA PRO A 71 1.08 -22.17 1.15
C PRO A 71 2.31 -21.26 1.02
N VAL A 72 2.19 -20.26 0.14
CA VAL A 72 3.12 -19.15 0.14
C VAL A 72 2.83 -18.49 1.46
N ASP A 73 3.74 -18.62 2.42
CA ASP A 73 3.76 -17.79 3.61
C ASP A 73 3.51 -16.37 3.14
N VAL A 74 2.29 -15.89 3.40
CA VAL A 74 1.98 -14.47 3.33
C VAL A 74 2.75 -13.93 4.52
N GLU A 75 4.07 -13.75 4.33
CA GLU A 75 4.95 -13.09 5.29
C GLU A 75 4.25 -11.81 5.68
N ASP A 76 3.71 -11.83 6.90
CA ASP A 76 2.71 -10.87 7.32
C ASP A 76 3.25 -9.47 7.11
N LYS A 77 2.54 -8.68 6.31
CA LYS A 77 2.80 -7.24 6.19
C LYS A 77 2.63 -6.50 7.54
N SER A 78 2.33 -7.22 8.64
CA SER A 78 2.21 -6.73 10.01
C SER A 78 3.54 -6.66 10.80
N LYS A 79 4.69 -7.09 10.24
CA LYS A 79 5.94 -7.18 11.03
C LYS A 79 6.69 -5.85 11.27
N PHE A 80 6.25 -4.73 10.70
CA PHE A 80 6.93 -3.44 10.91
C PHE A 80 6.29 -2.64 12.05
N ILE A 81 7.01 -2.52 13.17
CA ILE A 81 6.63 -1.64 14.28
C ILE A 81 6.95 -0.19 13.90
N HIS A 82 5.98 0.71 14.08
CA HIS A 82 6.20 2.14 13.94
C HIS A 82 6.74 2.74 15.23
N VAL A 83 7.76 3.57 15.11
CA VAL A 83 8.56 4.11 16.21
C VAL A 83 8.91 5.56 15.89
N SER A 84 8.84 6.41 16.90
CA SER A 84 9.19 7.82 16.79
C SER A 84 10.52 8.05 17.51
N TYR A 85 11.44 8.75 16.86
CA TYR A 85 12.77 9.06 17.41
C TYR A 85 13.06 10.55 17.27
N THR A 86 13.79 11.08 18.24
CA THR A 86 14.34 12.43 18.16
C THR A 86 15.70 12.37 17.49
N ILE A 87 15.89 13.16 16.43
CA ILE A 87 17.16 13.30 15.73
C ILE A 87 17.49 14.78 15.53
N THR A 88 18.78 15.11 15.45
CA THR A 88 19.22 16.49 15.21
C THR A 88 18.87 16.95 13.80
N SER A 89 18.72 18.27 13.63
CA SER A 89 18.41 18.87 12.31
C SER A 89 19.48 18.55 11.26
N SER A 90 20.76 18.56 11.65
CA SER A 90 21.89 18.20 10.78
C SER A 90 21.81 16.74 10.33
N ALA A 91 21.49 15.81 11.24
CA ALA A 91 21.33 14.39 10.91
C ALA A 91 20.14 14.15 9.96
N LEU A 92 19.02 14.84 10.17
CA LEU A 92 17.86 14.76 9.28
C LEU A 92 18.19 15.27 7.86
N ALA A 93 18.97 16.34 7.75
CA ALA A 93 19.44 16.86 6.46
C ALA A 93 20.32 15.84 5.72
N GLN A 94 21.28 15.22 6.42
CA GLN A 94 22.12 14.15 5.87
C GLN A 94 21.29 12.94 5.44
N LEU A 95 20.33 12.51 6.27
CA LEU A 95 19.42 11.41 5.96
C LEU A 95 18.59 11.69 4.70
N ASN A 96 18.09 12.92 4.54
CA ASN A 96 17.35 13.34 3.35
C ASN A 96 18.24 13.35 2.10
N ALA A 97 19.45 13.90 2.19
CA ALA A 97 20.39 13.96 1.08
C ALA A 97 20.80 12.55 0.61
N ASN A 98 21.06 11.63 1.54
CA ASN A 98 21.39 10.25 1.22
C ASN A 98 20.19 9.49 0.63
N SER A 99 18.98 9.72 1.16
CA SER A 99 17.73 9.14 0.62
C SER A 99 17.51 9.55 -0.84
N GLN A 100 17.71 10.81 -1.18
CA GLN A 100 17.59 11.32 -2.55
C GLN A 100 18.69 10.75 -3.47
N ARG A 101 19.95 10.77 -3.00
CA ARG A 101 21.10 10.29 -3.79
C ARG A 101 20.97 8.82 -4.19
N HIS A 102 20.51 7.96 -3.27
CA HIS A 102 20.41 6.53 -3.51
C HIS A 102 19.00 6.08 -3.91
N SER A 103 18.04 7.01 -4.05
CA SER A 103 16.62 6.71 -4.31
C SER A 103 16.04 5.67 -3.33
N MET A 104 16.42 5.77 -2.06
CA MET A 104 16.00 4.84 -1.00
C MET A 104 15.11 5.55 0.02
N ALA A 105 14.07 4.87 0.50
CA ALA A 105 13.25 5.38 1.59
C ALA A 105 14.07 5.57 2.88
N LYS A 106 13.81 6.66 3.62
CA LYS A 106 14.54 6.99 4.87
C LYS A 106 14.51 5.85 5.89
N SER A 107 13.33 5.26 6.11
CA SER A 107 13.16 4.12 7.02
C SER A 107 13.97 2.90 6.59
N ARG A 108 14.11 2.65 5.28
CA ARG A 108 14.97 1.58 4.77
C ARG A 108 16.44 1.87 5.02
N LEU A 109 16.87 3.11 4.82
CA LEU A 109 18.27 3.50 5.09
C LEU A 109 18.63 3.29 6.56
N LEU A 110 17.75 3.72 7.48
CA LEU A 110 17.94 3.49 8.92
C LEU A 110 18.09 2.00 9.24
N ARG A 111 17.23 1.13 8.70
CA ARG A 111 17.33 -0.32 8.90
C ARG A 111 18.65 -0.90 8.39
N VAL A 112 19.12 -0.46 7.22
CA VAL A 112 20.42 -0.91 6.66
C VAL A 112 21.59 -0.44 7.53
N LEU A 113 21.55 0.80 8.00
CA LEU A 113 22.60 1.33 8.88
C LEU A 113 22.65 0.58 10.22
N LEU A 114 21.49 0.26 10.80
CA LEU A 114 21.40 -0.54 12.02
C LEU A 114 21.94 -1.96 11.80
N GLN A 115 21.52 -2.63 10.73
CA GLN A 115 22.04 -3.96 10.38
C GLN A 115 23.56 -3.94 10.18
N HIS A 116 24.09 -2.90 9.53
CA HIS A 116 25.52 -2.73 9.37
C HIS A 116 26.22 -2.54 10.72
N PHE A 117 25.66 -1.71 11.61
CA PHE A 117 26.21 -1.52 12.95
C PHE A 117 26.28 -2.85 13.73
N ASP A 118 25.21 -3.64 13.70
CA ASP A 118 25.15 -4.95 14.36
C ASP A 118 26.14 -5.96 13.77
N SER A 119 26.45 -5.84 12.47
CA SER A 119 27.44 -6.71 11.81
C SER A 119 28.90 -6.40 12.16
N LEU A 120 29.18 -5.23 12.75
CA LEU A 120 30.54 -4.84 13.15
C LEU A 120 30.95 -5.53 14.46
N PRO A 121 32.24 -5.87 14.65
CA PRO A 121 32.74 -6.37 15.92
C PRO A 121 32.49 -5.40 17.09
N PRO A 122 32.27 -5.88 18.34
CA PRO A 122 31.96 -5.03 19.48
C PRO A 122 32.98 -3.90 19.72
N ILE A 123 34.27 -4.16 19.46
CA ILE A 123 35.35 -3.18 19.60
C ILE A 123 35.16 -2.00 18.62
N LYS A 124 34.77 -2.30 17.38
CA LYS A 124 34.52 -1.27 16.35
C LYS A 124 33.23 -0.50 16.65
N GLN A 125 32.21 -1.18 17.16
CA GLN A 125 30.98 -0.52 17.61
C GLN A 125 31.29 0.50 18.71
N SER A 126 32.03 0.11 19.76
CA SER A 126 32.41 1.04 20.84
C SER A 126 33.25 2.20 20.34
N GLN A 127 34.19 1.96 19.42
CA GLN A 127 35.02 3.01 18.84
C GLN A 127 34.17 4.02 18.05
N LEU A 128 33.21 3.54 17.26
CA LEU A 128 32.31 4.39 16.48
C LEU A 128 31.42 5.24 17.41
N LEU A 129 30.90 4.64 18.48
CA LEU A 129 30.11 5.34 19.49
C LEU A 129 30.94 6.40 20.22
N GLN A 130 32.19 6.13 20.57
CA GLN A 130 33.08 7.10 21.21
C GLN A 130 33.42 8.27 20.27
N ALA A 131 33.69 7.99 19.00
CA ALA A 131 34.02 9.02 18.01
C ALA A 131 32.84 9.96 17.70
N ASN A 132 31.60 9.46 17.82
CA ASN A 132 30.38 10.20 17.53
C ASN A 132 29.59 10.58 18.78
N ALA A 133 30.15 10.37 19.98
CA ALA A 133 29.55 10.82 21.23
C ALA A 133 29.58 12.35 21.25
N VAL A 134 28.46 12.96 20.86
CA VAL A 134 28.22 14.39 21.02
C VAL A 134 28.10 14.66 22.52
N ARG A 135 29.05 15.42 23.07
CA ARG A 135 28.92 16.05 24.40
C ARG A 135 27.98 17.24 24.34
#